data_AF-A0A1V6C9Y4-F1
#
_entry.id   AF-A0A1V6C9Y4-F1
#
_cell.length_a   1.000
_cell.length_b   1.000
_cell.length_c   1.000
_cell.angle_alpha   90.00
_cell.angle_beta   90.00
_cell.angle_gamma   90.00
#
_symmetry.space_group_name_H-M   'P 1'
#
loop_
_entity.id
_entity.type
_entity.pdbx_description
1 polymer ?
#
loop_
_entity_poly.entity_id
_entity_poly.type
_entity_poly.pdbx_seq_one_letter_code
_entity_poly.pdbx_strand_id
1 'polypeptide(L)' 'MEVVYSHCCGLDVHKKIFVASSSLLRGKEIRIFSTMMDGLLSMVDRLKDKGCTHVAMESTGSL' A
#
# COMPACT_ATOMS: atom_id res chain seq x y z
N MET A 1 21.55 -12.31 2.18
CA MET A 1 20.10 -12.00 2.10
C MET A 1 19.88 -11.21 0.83
N GLU A 2 19.31 -11.84 -0.20
CA GLU A 2 19.07 -11.19 -1.49
C GLU A 2 17.71 -10.51 -1.47
N VAL A 3 17.67 -9.23 -1.86
CA VAL A 3 16.42 -8.48 -2.01
C VAL A 3 15.83 -8.87 -3.37
N VAL A 4 14.84 -9.78 -3.36
CA VAL A 4 14.14 -10.22 -4.57
C VAL A 4 13.21 -9.13 -5.12
N TYR A 5 12.65 -8.29 -4.24
CA TYR A 5 11.78 -7.17 -4.61
C TYR A 5 12.18 -5.89 -3.88
N SER A 6 12.68 -4.92 -4.64
CA SER A 6 13.19 -3.64 -4.12
C SER A 6 12.12 -2.59 -3.82
N HIS A 7 10.92 -2.74 -4.40
CA HIS A 7 9.82 -1.77 -4.32
C HIS A 7 8.49 -2.47 -4.04
N CYS A 8 8.21 -2.71 -2.76
CA CYS A 8 6.99 -3.38 -2.30
C CYS A 8 6.11 -2.44 -1.45
N CYS A 9 4.81 -2.69 -1.46
CA CYS A 9 3.87 -2.04 -0.54
C CYS A 9 3.05 -3.08 0.23
N GLY A 10 2.88 -2.90 1.54
CA GLY A 10 1.88 -3.61 2.33
C GLY A 10 0.60 -2.79 2.43
N LEU A 11 -0.53 -3.36 2.04
CA LEU A 11 -1.85 -2.77 2.08
C LEU A 11 -2.70 -3.47 3.15
N ASP A 12 -3.05 -2.76 4.20
CA ASP A 12 -3.99 -3.24 5.22
C ASP A 12 -5.37 -2.63 4.96
N VAL A 13 -6.38 -3.49 4.84
CA VAL A 13 -7.75 -3.09 4.51
C VAL A 13 -8.66 -3.39 5.67
N HIS A 14 -9.12 -2.32 6.34
CA HIS A 14 -10.00 -2.41 7.49
C HIS A 14 -11.25 -1.55 7.31
N LYS A 15 -12.40 -2.21 7.14
CA LYS A 15 -13.77 -1.64 6.99
C LYS A 15 -13.89 -0.46 6.00
N LYS A 16 -13.50 0.74 6.41
CA LYS A 16 -13.67 2.01 5.69
C LYS A 16 -12.35 2.67 5.28
N ILE A 17 -11.21 2.09 5.63
CA ILE A 17 -9.89 2.70 5.46
C ILE A 17 -8.93 1.71 4.80
N PHE A 18 -8.14 2.21 3.85
CA PHE A 18 -6.97 1.54 3.29
C PHE A 18 -5.71 2.12 3.94
N VAL A 19 -4.87 1.32 4.56
CA VAL A 19 -3.55 1.76 5.05
C VAL A 19 -2.50 1.17 4.11
N ALA A 20 -1.87 2.03 3.30
CA ALA A 20 -0.76 1.62 2.45
C ALA A 20 0.56 1.97 3.13
N SER A 21 1.42 0.97 3.29
CA SER A 21 2.78 1.10 3.79
C SER A 21 3.74 0.79 2.65
N SER A 22 4.39 1.82 2.11
CA SER A 22 5.39 1.63 1.06
C SER A 22 6.74 1.37 1.71
N SER A 23 7.30 0.19 1.45
CA SER A 23 8.61 -0.23 1.95
C SER A 23 9.60 -0.08 0.81
N LEU A 24 10.20 1.11 0.69
CA LEU A 24 11.30 1.34 -0.25
C LEU A 24 12.63 1.12 0.45
N LEU A 25 13.67 0.82 -0.35
CA LEU A 25 15.08 0.75 0.10
C LEU A 25 15.55 1.96 0.93
N ARG A 26 14.86 3.11 0.86
CA ARG A 26 15.19 4.35 1.57
C ARG A 26 14.31 4.64 2.80
N GLY A 27 13.35 3.78 3.14
CA GLY A 27 12.49 3.97 4.31
C GLY A 27 11.06 3.47 4.11
N LYS A 28 10.36 3.32 5.24
CA LYS A 28 8.94 2.95 5.28
C LYS A 28 8.11 4.22 5.40
N GLU A 29 7.23 4.47 4.43
CA GLU A 29 6.20 5.51 4.52
C GLU A 29 4.85 4.85 4.73
N ILE A 30 4.13 5.27 5.77
CA ILE A 30 2.77 4.80 6.05
C ILE A 30 1.81 5.93 5.72
N ARG A 31 0.82 5.64 4.87
CA ARG A 31 -0.21 6.61 4.50
C ARG A 31 -1.58 5.95 4.53
N ILE A 32 -2.54 6.71 5.02
CA ILE A 32 -3.93 6.29 5.17
C ILE A 32 -4.73 6.87 4.01
N PHE A 33 -5.50 6.01 3.35
CA PHE A 33 -6.38 6.32 2.22
C PHE A 33 -7.82 5.95 2.56
N SER A 34 -8.77 6.67 1.96
CA SER A 34 -10.19 6.36 2.05
C SER A 34 -10.54 5.16 1.17
N THR A 35 -11.56 4.39 1.57
CA THR A 35 -12.16 3.33 0.72
C THR A 35 -13.06 3.84 -0.40
N MET A 36 -13.29 5.16 -0.47
CA MET A 36 -13.98 5.78 -1.60
C MET A 36 -13.10 5.80 -2.85
N MET A 37 -13.74 5.89 -4.02
CA MET A 37 -13.10 5.83 -5.34
C MET A 37 -11.90 6.80 -5.49
N ASP A 38 -12.03 8.01 -4.94
CA ASP A 38 -10.97 9.03 -4.96
C ASP A 38 -9.72 8.62 -4.14
N GLY A 39 -9.96 7.96 -2.99
CA GLY A 39 -8.90 7.39 -2.16
C GLY A 39 -8.18 6.23 -2.86
N LEU A 40 -8.92 5.41 -3.60
CA LEU A 40 -8.35 4.32 -4.39
C LEU A 40 -7.48 4.85 -5.54
N LEU A 41 -7.95 5.87 -6.27
CA LEU A 41 -7.16 6.54 -7.31
C LEU A 41 -5.88 7.14 -6.72
N SER A 42 -6.02 7.91 -5.64
CA SER A 42 -4.89 8.53 -4.94
C SER A 42 -3.86 7.50 -4.44
N MET A 43 -4.32 6.32 -4.01
CA MET A 43 -3.45 5.21 -3.62
C MET A 43 -2.68 4.66 -4.82
N VAL A 44 -3.36 4.39 -5.94
CA VAL A 44 -2.74 3.86 -7.16
C VAL A 44 -1.71 4.83 -7.73
N ASP A 45 -2.03 6.12 -7.81
CA ASP A 45 -1.09 7.16 -8.26
C ASP A 45 0.17 7.19 -7.37
N ARG A 46 0.00 7.07 -6.05
CA ARG A 46 1.14 7.03 -5.14
C ARG A 46 2.00 5.79 -5.29
N LEU A 47 1.40 4.62 -5.48
CA LEU A 47 2.15 3.39 -5.71
C LEU A 47 2.96 3.46 -7.01
N LYS A 48 2.37 4.05 -8.06
CA LYS A 48 3.05 4.28 -9.34
C LYS A 48 4.19 5.29 -9.21
N ASP A 49 3.97 6.43 -8.55
CA ASP A 49 4.99 7.45 -8.26
C ASP A 49 6.20 6.86 -7.51
N LYS A 50 5.93 5.93 -6.59
CA LYS A 50 6.98 5.22 -5.82
C LYS A 50 7.63 4.05 -6.56
N GLY A 51 7.18 3.73 -7.78
CA GLY A 51 7.67 2.57 -8.53
C GLY A 51 7.34 1.24 -7.86
N CYS A 52 6.33 1.18 -6.99
CA CYS A 52 5.89 -0.07 -6.38
C CYS A 52 5.33 -0.99 -7.45
N THR A 53 5.96 -2.15 -7.62
CA THR A 53 5.55 -3.16 -8.60
C THR A 53 4.73 -4.28 -7.96
N HIS A 54 4.89 -4.48 -6.65
CA HIS A 54 4.24 -5.55 -5.91
C HIS A 54 3.55 -4.98 -4.67
N VAL A 55 2.32 -5.45 -4.43
CA VAL A 55 1.52 -5.09 -3.25
C VAL A 55 1.13 -6.39 -2.54
N ALA A 56 1.47 -6.49 -1.26
CA ALA A 56 0.94 -7.52 -0.38
C ALA A 56 -0.28 -6.94 0.33
N MET A 57 -1.43 -7.62 0.26
CA MET A 57 -2.69 -7.13 0.81
C MET A 57 -3.16 -8.03 1.95
N GLU A 58 -3.46 -7.42 3.10
CA GLU A 58 -4.16 -8.05 4.22
C GLU A 58 -5.57 -7.46 4.30
N SER A 59 -6.59 -8.31 4.29
CA SER A 59 -7.98 -7.90 4.46
C SER A 59 -8.56 -8.62 5.67
N THR A 60 -8.74 -7.90 6.77
CA THR A 60 -9.46 -8.40 7.93
C THR A 60 -10.94 -8.06 7.78
N GLY A 61 -11.67 -8.97 7.13
CA GLY A 61 -13.14 -8.94 7.12
C GLY A 61 -13.66 -9.05 8.56
N SER A 62 -14.58 -8.17 8.95
CA SER A 62 -15.36 -8.38 10.18
C SER A 62 -16.44 -9.40 9.85
N LEU A 63 -16.44 -10.55 10.51
CA LEU A 63 -17.61 -11.43 10.59
C LEU A 63 -18.76 -10.72 11.31
#